data_AF-A0A2V6X3D6-F1
#
_entry.id   AF-A0A2V6X3D6-F1
#
_cell.length_a   1.000
_cell.length_b   1.000
_cell.length_c   1.000
_cell.angle_alpha   90.00
_cell.angle_beta   90.00
_cell.angle_gamma   90.00
#
_symmetry.space_group_name_H-M   'P 1'
#
loop_
_entity.id
_entity.type
_entity.pdbx_description
1 polymer ?
#
loop_
_entity_poly.entity_id
_entity_poly.type
_entity_poly.pdbx_seq_one_letter_code
_entity_poly.pdbx_strand_id
1 'polypeptide(L)'
;MRWLVPVLFVLIEPSPAAADDAVVWELLRGDGQVVLMRHAVRTPGVGDPAGFRLDDCATQRNLTDAGRADAKRVGSVFQARAIPLRRVPSSPWCRCLETARLAFGRAEVWWPLSNLFDNRAREAEQVRALKEIAGRRPTSGNRSKVAGRLAL
;
A
#
# COMPACT_ATOMS: atom_id res chain seq x y z
N MET A 1 -17.89 -61.57 19.32
CA MET A 1 -18.41 -60.48 18.44
C MET A 1 -18.96 -59.39 19.36
N ARG A 2 -18.50 -58.15 19.42
CA ARG A 2 -17.98 -57.22 18.39
C ARG A 2 -16.99 -56.24 19.05
N TRP A 3 -15.86 -55.96 18.39
CA TRP A 3 -14.89 -54.94 18.80
C TRP A 3 -15.34 -53.57 18.29
N LEU A 4 -15.40 -52.56 19.16
CA LEU A 4 -15.63 -51.17 18.75
C LEU A 4 -14.26 -50.54 18.47
N VAL A 5 -13.98 -50.24 17.21
CA VAL A 5 -12.80 -49.45 16.79
C VAL A 5 -13.22 -47.98 16.78
N PRO A 6 -12.61 -47.08 17.58
CA PRO A 6 -12.89 -45.67 17.47
C PRO A 6 -12.25 -45.14 16.19
N VAL A 7 -13.08 -44.60 15.29
CA VAL A 7 -12.62 -43.87 14.11
C VAL A 7 -12.19 -42.47 14.57
N LEU A 8 -10.88 -42.24 14.61
CA LEU A 8 -10.30 -40.92 14.84
C LEU A 8 -10.46 -40.08 13.56
N PHE A 9 -11.47 -39.21 13.55
CA PHE A 9 -11.57 -38.15 12.54
C PHE A 9 -10.51 -37.08 12.86
N VAL A 10 -9.39 -37.10 12.12
CA VAL A 10 -8.43 -36.00 12.11
C VAL A 10 -9.03 -34.89 11.25
N LEU A 11 -9.56 -33.86 11.91
CA LEU A 11 -9.96 -32.61 11.27
C LEU A 11 -8.68 -31.85 10.90
N ILE A 12 -8.30 -31.89 9.62
CA ILE A 12 -7.27 -31.00 9.08
C ILE A 12 -7.95 -29.65 8.87
N GLU A 13 -7.94 -28.82 9.90
CA GLU A 13 -8.34 -27.42 9.79
C GLU A 13 -7.31 -26.69 8.90
N PRO A 14 -7.71 -26.11 7.76
CA PRO A 14 -6.80 -25.30 6.96
C PRO A 14 -6.48 -24.03 7.76
N SER A 15 -5.32 -24.02 8.42
CA SER A 15 -4.81 -22.80 9.04
C SER A 15 -4.60 -21.78 7.93
N PRO A 16 -5.24 -20.59 8.00
CA PRO A 16 -4.85 -19.51 7.11
C PRO A 16 -3.36 -19.26 7.35
N ALA A 17 -2.56 -19.31 6.30
CA ALA A 17 -1.17 -18.87 6.36
C ALA A 17 -1.16 -17.35 6.61
N ALA A 18 -1.42 -16.94 7.85
CA ALA A 18 -1.03 -15.65 8.33
C ALA A 18 0.49 -15.64 8.26
N ALA A 19 1.06 -14.87 7.34
CA ALA A 19 2.48 -14.58 7.38
C ALA A 19 2.78 -14.03 8.78
N ASP A 20 3.70 -14.67 9.50
CA ASP A 20 4.11 -14.20 10.81
C ASP A 20 4.58 -12.75 10.67
N ASP A 21 3.91 -11.83 11.37
CA ASP A 21 4.23 -10.41 11.35
C ASP A 21 5.72 -10.18 11.63
N ALA A 22 6.33 -11.00 12.49
CA ALA A 22 7.75 -10.94 12.80
C ALA A 22 8.62 -11.20 11.56
N VAL A 23 8.24 -12.17 10.73
CA VAL A 23 8.95 -12.50 9.48
C VAL A 23 8.85 -11.35 8.47
N VAL A 24 7.68 -10.70 8.35
CA VAL A 24 7.51 -9.53 7.47
C VAL A 24 8.39 -8.38 7.94
N TRP A 25 8.40 -8.08 9.23
CA TRP A 25 9.24 -7.01 9.77
C TRP A 25 10.73 -7.30 9.62
N GLU A 26 11.15 -8.55 9.77
CA GLU A 26 12.54 -8.94 9.54
C GLU A 26 12.94 -8.80 8.06
N LEU A 27 12.08 -9.22 7.14
CA LEU A 27 12.28 -8.99 5.69
C LEU A 27 12.41 -7.49 5.37
N LEU A 28 11.60 -6.65 6.02
CA LEU A 28 11.65 -5.19 5.87
C LEU A 28 12.83 -4.52 6.59
N ARG A 29 13.52 -5.19 7.52
CA ARG A 29 14.82 -4.69 8.02
C ARG A 29 15.94 -4.96 7.02
N GLY A 30 15.82 -6.07 6.30
CA GLY A 30 16.66 -6.39 5.15
C GLY A 30 16.46 -5.41 3.99
N ASP A 31 17.12 -5.68 2.87
CA ASP A 31 17.06 -4.84 1.68
C ASP A 31 16.23 -5.49 0.55
N GLY A 32 15.88 -4.72 -0.48
CA GLY A 32 15.27 -5.21 -1.71
C GLY A 32 13.78 -5.48 -1.62
N GLN A 33 13.08 -4.89 -0.65
CA GLN A 33 11.63 -5.03 -0.49
C GLN A 33 10.85 -3.86 -1.08
N VAL A 34 9.65 -4.15 -1.58
CA VAL A 34 8.67 -3.16 -2.00
C VAL A 34 7.46 -3.24 -1.10
N VAL A 35 7.16 -2.16 -0.39
CA VAL A 35 5.91 -1.99 0.36
C VAL A 35 4.93 -1.24 -0.53
N LEU A 36 3.80 -1.85 -0.85
CA LEU A 36 2.71 -1.18 -1.55
C LEU A 36 1.60 -0.84 -0.56
N MET A 37 1.30 0.44 -0.42
CA MET A 37 0.35 0.98 0.54
C MET A 37 -0.73 1.76 -0.18
N ARG A 38 -1.99 1.60 0.25
CA ARG A 38 -3.07 2.51 -0.17
C ARG A 38 -3.01 3.79 0.67
N HIS A 39 -3.39 4.92 0.08
CA HIS A 39 -3.57 6.17 0.84
C HIS A 39 -4.50 5.98 2.06
N ALA A 40 -4.31 6.80 3.11
CA ALA A 40 -5.11 6.74 4.33
C ALA A 40 -6.57 7.21 4.13
N VAL A 41 -7.39 7.10 5.17
CA VAL A 41 -8.83 7.40 5.11
C VAL A 41 -9.08 8.85 4.66
N ARG A 42 -10.14 9.01 3.87
CA ARG A 42 -10.57 10.30 3.30
C ARG A 42 -11.95 10.68 3.74
N THR A 43 -12.31 11.92 3.44
CA THR A 43 -13.70 12.36 3.57
C THR A 43 -14.61 11.42 2.77
N PRO A 44 -15.84 11.12 3.25
CA PRO A 44 -16.76 10.20 2.57
C PRO A 44 -17.09 10.64 1.14
N GLY A 45 -17.56 9.70 0.31
CA GLY A 45 -18.01 9.97 -1.06
C GLY A 45 -17.35 9.10 -2.13
N VAL A 46 -17.86 9.23 -3.36
CA VAL A 46 -17.38 8.55 -4.57
C VAL A 46 -16.60 9.56 -5.41
N GLY A 47 -15.42 9.18 -5.91
CA GLY A 47 -14.60 10.07 -6.72
C GLY A 47 -14.03 11.28 -5.98
N ASP A 48 -13.53 12.24 -6.74
CA ASP A 48 -13.22 13.62 -6.34
C ASP A 48 -14.38 14.54 -6.82
N PRO A 49 -14.56 15.75 -6.24
CA PRO A 49 -15.62 16.68 -6.65
C PRO A 49 -15.61 17.04 -8.15
N ALA A 50 -16.75 17.46 -8.69
CA ALA A 50 -16.82 17.94 -10.06
C ALA A 50 -15.91 19.17 -10.25
N GLY A 51 -15.12 19.17 -11.34
CA GLY A 51 -14.16 20.24 -11.62
C GLY A 51 -12.89 20.19 -10.78
N PHE A 52 -12.60 19.10 -10.06
CA PHE A 52 -11.34 18.98 -9.34
C PHE A 52 -10.13 19.15 -10.26
N ARG A 53 -9.06 19.69 -9.72
CA ARG A 53 -7.77 19.85 -10.38
C ARG A 53 -6.70 19.09 -9.62
N LEU A 54 -5.84 18.38 -10.34
CA LEU A 54 -4.80 17.55 -9.72
C LEU A 54 -3.70 18.37 -9.04
N ASP A 55 -3.46 19.59 -9.52
CA ASP A 55 -2.50 20.55 -8.99
C ASP A 55 -3.05 21.41 -7.84
N ASP A 56 -4.38 21.38 -7.61
CA ASP A 56 -5.03 22.12 -6.52
C ASP A 56 -5.69 21.17 -5.52
N CYS A 57 -5.03 20.97 -4.38
CA CYS A 57 -5.54 20.11 -3.32
C CYS A 57 -6.84 20.61 -2.71
N ALA A 58 -7.16 21.92 -2.75
CA ALA A 58 -8.41 22.45 -2.19
C ALA A 58 -9.65 21.93 -2.95
N THR A 59 -9.46 21.51 -4.20
CA THR A 59 -10.53 20.98 -5.05
C THR A 59 -10.67 19.46 -4.98
N GLN A 60 -9.77 18.76 -4.26
CA GLN A 60 -9.72 17.31 -4.18
C GLN A 60 -10.36 16.77 -2.90
N ARG A 61 -10.71 15.48 -2.93
CA ARG A 61 -11.10 14.74 -1.74
C ARG A 61 -9.85 14.31 -0.96
N ASN A 62 -9.59 15.03 0.12
CA ASN A 62 -8.41 14.88 0.97
C ASN A 62 -8.62 13.94 2.16
N LEU A 63 -7.53 13.72 2.91
CA LEU A 63 -7.56 12.90 4.12
C LEU A 63 -8.45 13.53 5.20
N THR A 64 -9.12 12.67 5.98
CA THR A 64 -9.73 13.08 7.25
C THR A 64 -8.66 13.24 8.33
N ASP A 65 -9.01 13.86 9.46
CA ASP A 65 -8.11 13.89 10.62
C ASP A 65 -7.76 12.49 11.12
N ALA A 66 -8.73 11.57 11.12
CA ALA A 66 -8.49 10.15 11.39
C ALA A 66 -7.48 9.54 10.39
N GLY A 67 -7.64 9.80 9.09
CA GLY A 67 -6.69 9.34 8.07
C GLY A 67 -5.29 9.91 8.25
N ARG A 68 -5.17 11.18 8.64
CA ARG A 68 -3.87 11.79 9.00
C ARG A 68 -3.25 11.11 10.23
N ALA A 69 -4.05 10.80 11.24
CA ALA A 69 -3.59 10.09 12.43
C ALA A 69 -3.11 8.66 12.10
N ASP A 70 -3.84 7.94 11.23
CA ASP A 70 -3.44 6.61 10.76
C ASP A 70 -2.12 6.65 9.99
N ALA A 71 -1.95 7.60 9.08
CA ALA A 71 -0.70 7.77 8.33
C ALA A 71 0.50 8.05 9.26
N LYS A 72 0.32 8.89 10.27
CA LYS A 72 1.36 9.14 11.29
C LYS A 72 1.69 7.88 12.09
N ARG A 73 0.67 7.09 12.48
CA ARG A 73 0.86 5.83 13.22
C ARG A 73 1.69 4.82 12.43
N VAL A 74 1.42 4.69 11.12
CA VAL A 74 2.24 3.90 10.20
C VAL A 74 3.69 4.36 10.24
N GLY A 75 3.93 5.68 10.15
CA GLY A 75 5.28 6.22 10.21
C GLY A 75 6.01 5.91 11.51
N SER A 76 5.33 6.06 12.65
CA SER A 76 5.88 5.72 13.96
C SER A 76 6.28 4.24 14.05
N VAL A 77 5.49 3.33 13.46
CA VAL A 77 5.81 1.89 13.42
C VAL A 77 7.07 1.62 12.58
N PHE A 78 7.20 2.26 11.42
CA PHE A 78 8.38 2.13 10.55
C PHE A 78 9.64 2.69 11.23
N GLN A 79 9.52 3.83 11.90
CA GLN A 79 10.61 4.47 12.63
C GLN A 79 11.05 3.62 13.82
N ALA A 80 10.10 3.15 14.65
CA ALA A 80 10.40 2.33 15.83
C ALA A 80 11.07 1.00 15.47
N ARG A 81 10.85 0.50 14.25
CA ARG A 81 11.47 -0.74 13.73
C ARG A 81 12.72 -0.49 12.90
N ALA A 82 13.15 0.77 12.77
CA ALA A 82 14.32 1.19 12.00
C ALA A 82 14.31 0.69 10.53
N ILE A 83 13.13 0.72 9.89
CA ILE A 83 12.96 0.22 8.52
C ILE A 83 13.63 1.20 7.52
N PRO A 84 14.68 0.77 6.78
CA PRO A 84 15.41 1.66 5.89
C PRO A 84 14.63 1.89 4.59
N LEU A 85 14.02 3.07 4.44
CA LEU A 85 13.38 3.47 3.19
C LEU A 85 14.34 4.31 2.35
N ARG A 86 14.51 3.98 1.07
CA ARG A 86 15.36 4.75 0.13
C ARG A 86 14.57 5.68 -0.78
N ARG A 87 13.42 5.23 -1.26
CA ARG A 87 12.51 6.04 -2.09
C ARG A 87 11.07 5.86 -1.67
N VAL A 88 10.28 6.92 -1.82
CA VAL A 88 8.85 6.92 -1.48
C VAL A 88 8.02 7.44 -2.66
N PRO A 89 7.94 6.70 -3.78
CA PRO A 89 7.06 7.07 -4.87
C PRO A 89 5.59 7.05 -4.46
N SER A 90 4.84 8.02 -4.94
CA SER A 90 3.43 8.19 -4.62
C SER A 90 2.65 8.62 -5.85
N SER A 91 1.37 8.25 -5.87
CA SER A 91 0.39 8.79 -6.81
C SER A 91 0.35 10.32 -6.72
N PRO A 92 0.13 11.06 -7.82
CA PRO A 92 0.10 12.52 -7.80
C PRO A 92 -1.10 13.11 -7.03
N TRP A 93 -2.09 12.30 -6.61
CA TRP A 93 -3.23 12.80 -5.85
C TRP A 93 -2.81 13.28 -4.46
N CYS A 94 -3.38 14.41 -4.01
CA CYS A 94 -2.98 15.07 -2.76
C CYS A 94 -3.08 14.13 -1.55
N ARG A 95 -4.15 13.32 -1.45
CA ARG A 95 -4.31 12.28 -0.43
C ARG A 95 -3.14 11.27 -0.34
N CYS A 96 -2.53 10.92 -1.47
CA CYS A 96 -1.45 9.94 -1.53
C CYS A 96 -0.12 10.60 -1.15
N LEU A 97 0.10 11.83 -1.64
CA LEU A 97 1.25 12.65 -1.26
C LEU A 97 1.24 12.98 0.24
N GLU A 98 0.08 13.38 0.77
CA GLU A 98 -0.12 13.67 2.20
C GLU A 98 0.14 12.43 3.06
N THR A 99 -0.41 11.26 2.68
CA THR A 99 -0.15 9.99 3.38
C THR A 99 1.34 9.67 3.40
N ALA A 100 2.03 9.77 2.24
CA ALA A 100 3.45 9.47 2.13
C ALA A 100 4.32 10.42 2.98
N ARG A 101 4.01 11.72 2.98
CA ARG A 101 4.72 12.72 3.81
C ARG A 101 4.50 12.47 5.29
N LEU A 102 3.26 12.18 5.71
CA LEU A 102 2.94 11.92 7.11
C LEU A 102 3.56 10.62 7.63
N ALA A 103 3.60 9.57 6.80
CA ALA A 103 4.13 8.27 7.21
C ALA A 103 5.66 8.18 7.05
N PHE A 104 6.25 8.81 6.03
CA PHE A 104 7.65 8.56 5.65
C PHE A 104 8.49 9.82 5.50
N GLY A 105 7.95 11.00 5.83
CA GLY A 105 8.65 12.29 5.80
C GLY A 105 8.88 12.88 4.40
N ARG A 106 8.57 12.14 3.32
CA ARG A 106 8.77 12.58 1.93
C ARG A 106 7.81 11.87 0.98
N ALA A 107 7.67 12.43 -0.22
CA ALA A 107 6.91 11.83 -1.31
C ALA A 107 7.53 12.20 -2.66
N GLU A 108 7.72 11.22 -3.53
CA GLU A 108 8.19 11.39 -4.91
C GLU A 108 7.02 11.16 -5.86
N VAL A 109 6.62 12.15 -6.65
CA VAL A 109 5.51 11.97 -7.60
C VAL A 109 5.89 10.92 -8.63
N TRP A 110 5.04 9.91 -8.80
CA TRP A 110 5.22 8.88 -9.82
C TRP A 110 3.89 8.56 -10.51
N TRP A 111 3.75 9.08 -11.73
CA TRP A 111 2.52 9.00 -12.54
C TRP A 111 1.96 7.61 -12.79
N PRO A 112 2.77 6.53 -12.91
CA PRO A 112 2.22 5.18 -13.01
C PRO A 112 1.42 4.70 -11.78
N LEU A 113 1.53 5.35 -10.62
CA LEU A 113 0.65 5.11 -9.45
C LEU A 113 -0.63 5.97 -9.45
N SER A 114 -0.85 6.75 -10.51
CA SER A 114 -2.11 7.48 -10.77
C SER A 114 -3.31 6.55 -10.82
N ASN A 115 -4.50 7.10 -10.61
CA ASN A 115 -5.76 6.38 -10.81
C ASN A 115 -5.82 5.77 -12.22
N LEU A 116 -6.04 4.46 -12.32
CA LEU A 116 -6.13 3.71 -13.58
C LEU A 116 -7.47 3.96 -14.31
N PHE A 117 -8.47 4.48 -13.61
CA PHE A 117 -9.86 4.47 -14.08
C PHE A 117 -10.23 5.66 -14.99
N ASP A 118 -9.54 6.79 -14.90
CA ASP A 118 -9.91 8.00 -15.67
C ASP A 118 -9.28 8.07 -17.06
N ASN A 119 -8.34 7.18 -17.38
CA ASN A 119 -7.67 7.20 -18.68
C ASN A 119 -7.39 5.79 -19.23
N ARG A 120 -8.42 5.15 -19.77
CA ARG A 120 -8.33 3.82 -20.42
C ARG A 120 -7.22 3.74 -21.47
N ALA A 121 -6.89 4.86 -22.15
CA ALA A 121 -5.81 4.88 -23.13
C ALA A 121 -4.41 4.68 -22.51
N ARG A 122 -4.23 4.96 -21.21
CA ARG A 122 -2.97 4.78 -20.48
C ARG A 122 -2.95 3.54 -19.59
N GLU A 123 -4.07 2.83 -19.47
CA GLU A 123 -4.22 1.69 -18.57
C GLU A 123 -3.19 0.59 -18.86
N ALA A 124 -3.02 0.18 -20.12
CA ALA A 124 -2.07 -0.87 -20.49
C ALA A 124 -0.61 -0.50 -20.15
N GLU A 125 -0.21 0.76 -20.40
CA GLU A 125 1.13 1.25 -20.09
C GLU A 125 1.35 1.33 -18.57
N GLN A 126 0.36 1.83 -17.82
CA GLN A 126 0.43 1.93 -16.36
C GLN A 126 0.47 0.56 -15.69
N VAL A 127 -0.34 -0.40 -16.15
CA VAL A 127 -0.31 -1.79 -15.68
C VAL A 127 1.05 -2.43 -15.98
N ARG A 128 1.60 -2.23 -17.19
CA ARG A 128 2.94 -2.70 -17.53
C ARG A 128 4.01 -2.12 -16.59
N ALA A 129 4.01 -0.80 -16.39
CA ALA A 129 4.97 -0.13 -15.51
C ALA A 129 4.83 -0.57 -14.04
N LEU A 130 3.60 -0.82 -13.57
CA LEU A 130 3.36 -1.36 -12.23
C LEU A 130 3.91 -2.79 -12.10
N LYS A 131 3.63 -3.66 -13.08
CA LYS A 131 4.13 -5.03 -13.13
C LYS A 131 5.66 -5.10 -13.20
N GLU A 132 6.29 -4.28 -14.03
CA GLU A 132 7.75 -4.23 -14.14
C GLU A 132 8.44 -3.92 -12.82
N ILE A 133 7.86 -3.04 -12.00
CA ILE A 133 8.49 -2.65 -10.73
C ILE A 133 8.02 -3.51 -9.57
N ALA A 134 6.81 -4.08 -9.61
CA ALA A 134 6.42 -5.13 -8.66
C ALA A 134 7.27 -6.40 -8.84
N GLY A 135 7.63 -6.72 -10.09
CA GLY A 135 8.46 -7.88 -10.43
C GLY A 135 9.96 -7.67 -10.22
N ARG A 136 10.44 -6.43 -10.05
CA ARG A 136 11.86 -6.12 -9.78
C ARG A 136 12.07 -5.79 -8.32
N ARG A 137 12.78 -6.66 -7.59
CA ARG A 137 13.34 -6.32 -6.28
C ARG A 137 14.31 -5.13 -6.44
N PRO A 138 14.20 -4.08 -5.61
CA PRO A 138 15.21 -3.03 -5.56
C PRO A 138 16.61 -3.63 -5.38
N THR A 139 17.57 -3.12 -6.14
CA THR A 139 18.99 -3.52 -6.04
C THR A 139 19.67 -2.97 -4.77
N SER A 140 19.06 -1.95 -4.15
CA SER A 140 19.42 -1.42 -2.84
C SER A 140 18.32 -0.50 -2.28
N GLY A 141 18.22 -0.43 -0.96
CA GLY A 141 17.18 0.18 -0.14
C GLY A 141 15.74 -0.37 -0.32
N ASN A 142 14.97 -0.51 0.77
CA ASN A 142 13.54 -0.76 0.66
C ASN A 142 12.81 0.44 0.04
N ARG A 143 11.72 0.15 -0.66
CA ARG A 143 10.89 1.15 -1.33
C ARG A 143 9.46 1.06 -0.85
N SER A 144 8.97 2.13 -0.23
CA SER A 144 7.55 2.26 0.09
C SER A 144 6.83 3.01 -1.01
N LYS A 145 5.68 2.51 -1.45
CA LYS A 145 4.89 3.10 -2.53
C LYS A 145 3.50 3.41 -2.01
N VAL A 146 3.05 4.65 -2.15
CA VAL A 146 1.66 5.01 -1.79
C VAL A 146 0.83 5.16 -3.05
N ALA A 147 -0.04 4.19 -3.27
CA ALA A 147 -0.93 4.14 -4.41
C ALA A 147 -2.32 4.70 -4.08
N GLY A 148 -2.96 5.21 -5.14
CA GLY A 148 -4.37 5.56 -5.15
C GLY A 148 -5.26 4.33 -5.19
N ARG A 149 -6.22 4.32 -6.13
CA ARG A 149 -6.95 3.11 -6.47
C ARG A 149 -6.07 2.26 -7.39
N LEU A 150 -5.64 1.10 -6.91
CA LEU A 150 -5.00 0.07 -7.72
C LEU A 150 -6.12 -0.78 -8.35
N ALA A 151 -6.10 -0.94 -9.67
CA ALA A 151 -6.80 -2.04 -10.32
C ALA A 151 -5.79 -3.20 -10.29
N LEU A 152 -6.05 -4.17 -9.42
CA LEU A 152 -5.39 -5.47 -9.45
C LEU A 152 -6.29 -6.42 -10.23
#